data_AF-A0A9D7RDP8-F1
#
_entry.id   AF-A0A9D7RDP8-F1
#
_cell.length_a   1.000
_cell.length_b   1.000
_cell.length_c   1.000
_cell.angle_alpha   90.00
_cell.angle_beta   90.00
_cell.angle_gamma   90.00
#
_symmetry.space_group_name_H-M   'P 1'
#
loop_
_entity.id
_entity.type
_entity.pdbx_description
1 polymer ?
#
loop_
_entity_poly.entity_id
_entity_poly.type
_entity_poly.pdbx_seq_one_letter_code
_entity_poly.pdbx_strand_id
1 'polypeptide(L)' 'MLCDLGREEEALADYEQAIINRPDYAEGYINRAIVLKALGRIGEAREDYQRAISINPDLRGVMEI' A
#
# COMPACT_ATOMS: atom_id res chain seq x y z
N MET A 1 -4.93 -12.60 -18.89
CA MET A 1 -4.05 -11.90 -17.94
C MET A 1 -4.44 -10.44 -17.68
N LEU A 2 -5.49 -9.88 -18.31
CA LEU A 2 -5.95 -8.49 -18.06
C LEU A 2 -6.94 -8.33 -16.90
N CYS A 3 -7.65 -9.40 -16.50
CA CYS A 3 -8.67 -9.30 -15.46
C CYS A 3 -8.10 -9.04 -14.06
N ASP A 4 -6.85 -9.46 -13.80
CA ASP A 4 -6.21 -9.27 -12.51
C ASP A 4 -5.63 -7.86 -12.38
N LEU A 5 -4.99 -7.34 -13.44
CA LEU A 5 -4.47 -5.96 -13.50
C LEU A 5 -5.58 -4.92 -13.27
N GLY A 6 -6.73 -5.07 -13.94
CA GLY A 6 -7.85 -4.11 -13.76
C GLY A 6 -8.37 -4.05 -12.33
N ARG A 7 -8.37 -5.18 -11.61
CA ARG A 7 -8.80 -5.25 -10.20
C ARG A 7 -7.77 -4.68 -9.25
N GLU A 8 -6.49 -4.83 -9.57
CA GLU A 8 -5.38 -4.25 -8.80
C GLU A 8 -5.36 -2.71 -8.93
N GLU A 9 -5.68 -2.19 -10.11
CA GLU A 9 -5.81 -0.74 -10.36
C GLU A 9 -7.03 -0.13 -9.66
N GLU A 10 -8.18 -0.84 -9.65
CA GLU A 10 -9.35 -0.44 -8.85
C GLU A 10 -9.02 -0.45 -7.34
N ALA A 11 -8.35 -1.49 -6.86
CA ALA A 11 -7.94 -1.58 -5.45
C ALA A 11 -7.00 -0.42 -5.05
N LEU A 12 -6.10 0.00 -5.95
CA LEU A 12 -5.24 1.16 -5.73
C LEU A 12 -6.05 2.43 -5.49
N ALA A 13 -7.08 2.68 -6.32
CA ALA A 13 -7.94 3.85 -6.19
C ALA A 13 -8.71 3.83 -4.86
N ASP A 14 -9.21 2.66 -4.44
CA ASP A 14 -9.88 2.50 -3.14
C ASP A 14 -8.94 2.82 -1.97
N TYR A 15 -7.70 2.33 -2.01
CA TYR A 15 -6.71 2.63 -0.97
C TYR A 15 -6.26 4.09 -0.99
N GLU A 16 -6.14 4.72 -2.15
CA GLU A 16 -5.90 6.17 -2.26
C GLU A 16 -7.00 6.98 -1.58
N GLN A 17 -8.26 6.65 -1.84
CA GLN A 17 -9.39 7.30 -1.16
C GLN A 17 -9.37 7.05 0.35
N ALA A 18 -9.04 5.83 0.78
CA ALA A 18 -8.91 5.51 2.20
C ALA A 18 -7.81 6.36 2.87
N ILE A 19 -6.66 6.52 2.21
CA ILE A 19 -5.52 7.31 2.69
C ILE A 19 -5.85 8.81 2.72
N ILE A 20 -6.58 9.33 1.73
CA ILE A 20 -7.02 10.73 1.71
C ILE A 20 -7.94 11.01 2.90
N ASN A 21 -8.87 10.10 3.18
CA ASN A 21 -9.79 10.23 4.30
C ASN A 21 -9.13 9.98 5.67
N ARG A 22 -8.12 9.11 5.71
CA ARG A 22 -7.37 8.74 6.92
C ARG A 22 -5.86 8.66 6.63
N PRO A 23 -5.16 9.80 6.68
CA PRO A 23 -3.72 9.85 6.39
C PRO A 23 -2.86 9.15 7.46
N ASP A 24 -3.45 8.82 8.61
CA ASP A 24 -2.88 8.04 9.71
C ASP A 24 -3.25 6.54 9.64
N TYR A 25 -3.85 6.09 8.53
CA TYR A 25 -4.22 4.68 8.35
C TYR A 25 -3.05 3.85 7.83
N ALA A 26 -2.18 3.44 8.74
CA ALA A 26 -0.97 2.69 8.41
C ALA A 26 -1.25 1.41 7.61
N GLU A 27 -2.27 0.64 7.97
CA GLU A 27 -2.69 -0.59 7.27
C GLU A 27 -3.14 -0.33 5.82
N GLY A 28 -3.72 0.85 5.54
CA GLY A 28 -4.08 1.26 4.18
C GLY A 28 -2.86 1.40 3.28
N TYR A 29 -1.79 2.01 3.80
CA TYR A 29 -0.51 2.09 3.09
C TYR A 29 0.12 0.70 2.89
N ILE A 30 0.03 -0.21 3.87
CA ILE A 30 0.50 -1.60 3.72
C ILE A 30 -0.22 -2.31 2.57
N ASN A 31 -1.55 -2.26 2.57
CA ASN A 31 -2.35 -2.96 1.57
C ASN A 31 -2.13 -2.38 0.17
N ARG A 32 -2.00 -1.06 0.06
CA ARG A 32 -1.64 -0.39 -1.20
C ARG A 32 -0.27 -0.83 -1.70
N ALA A 33 0.72 -0.91 -0.82
CA ALA A 33 2.06 -1.39 -1.15
C ALA A 33 2.09 -2.85 -1.64
N ILE A 34 1.24 -3.72 -1.07
CA ILE A 34 1.11 -5.11 -1.53
C ILE A 34 0.57 -5.16 -2.96
N VAL A 35 -0.46 -4.37 -3.27
CA VAL A 35 -1.04 -4.27 -4.62
C VAL A 35 -0.02 -3.68 -5.61
N LEU A 36 0.68 -2.60 -5.22
CA LEU A 36 1.76 -2.02 -6.03
C LEU A 36 2.87 -3.03 -6.32
N LYS A 37 3.21 -3.89 -5.35
CA LYS A 37 4.18 -4.96 -5.53
C LYS A 37 3.70 -6.01 -6.54
N ALA A 38 2.42 -6.40 -6.50
CA ALA A 38 1.83 -7.32 -7.48
C ALA A 38 1.88 -6.75 -8.90
N LEU A 39 1.65 -5.44 -9.04
CA LEU A 39 1.76 -4.69 -10.30
C LEU A 39 3.22 -4.43 -10.75
N GLY A 40 4.22 -4.86 -9.99
CA GLY A 40 5.65 -4.62 -10.28
C GLY A 40 6.12 -3.18 -9.99
N ARG A 41 5.29 -2.34 -9.37
CA ARG A 41 5.58 -0.94 -8.97
C ARG A 41 6.31 -0.91 -7.62
N ILE A 42 7.46 -1.56 -7.56
CA ILE A 42 8.22 -1.78 -6.32
C ILE A 42 8.68 -0.46 -5.65
N GLY A 43 8.98 0.57 -6.44
CA GLY A 43 9.40 1.87 -5.91
C GLY A 43 8.33 2.51 -5.03
N GLU A 44 7.11 2.57 -5.54
CA GLU A 44 5.96 3.16 -4.84
C GLU A 44 5.54 2.31 -3.63
N ALA A 45 5.60 0.97 -3.77
CA ALA A 45 5.35 0.08 -2.64
C ALA A 45 6.30 0.36 -1.46
N ARG A 46 7.57 0.66 -1.74
CA ARG A 46 8.55 0.98 -0.68
C ARG A 46 8.24 2.31 0.01
N GLU A 47 7.82 3.32 -0.73
CA GLU A 47 7.41 4.61 -0.15
C GLU A 47 6.22 4.42 0.80
N ASP A 48 5.25 3.62 0.39
CA ASP A 48 4.08 3.29 1.22
C ASP A 48 4.44 2.52 2.48
N TYR A 49 5.33 1.53 2.39
CA TYR A 49 5.82 0.83 3.58
C TYR A 49 6.57 1.77 4.53
N GLN A 50 7.38 2.69 4.01
CA GLN A 50 8.04 3.71 4.84
C GLN A 50 7.03 4.64 5.50
N ARG A 51 5.95 5.00 4.80
CA ARG A 51 4.88 5.83 5.36
C ARG A 51 4.12 5.09 6.46
N ALA A 52 3.78 3.82 6.24
CA ALA A 52 3.14 2.95 7.23
C ALA A 52 3.99 2.86 8.50
N ILE A 53 5.30 2.63 8.37
CA ILE A 53 6.24 2.57 9.51
C ILE A 53 6.37 3.93 10.21
N SER A 54 6.33 5.03 9.47
CA SER A 54 6.39 6.38 10.06
C SER A 54 5.15 6.70 10.88
N ILE A 55 3.98 6.15 10.50
CA ILE A 55 2.72 6.31 11.21
C ILE A 55 2.65 5.35 12.41
N ASN A 56 2.97 4.07 12.18
CA ASN A 56 3.01 3.05 13.21
C ASN A 56 4.34 2.29 13.15
N PRO A 57 5.31 2.65 14.01
CA PRO A 57 6.63 2.03 14.06
C PRO A 57 6.60 0.53 14.39
N ASP A 58 5.56 0.03 15.07
CA ASP A 58 5.42 -1.39 15.41
C ASP A 58 5.25 -2.27 14.17
N LEU A 59 4.77 -1.69 13.06
CA LEU A 59 4.66 -2.39 11.78
C LEU A 59 6.02 -2.79 11.22
N ARG A 60 7.10 -2.10 11.60
CA ARG A 60 8.47 -2.46 11.18
C ARG A 60 8.84 -3.89 11.55
N GLY A 61 8.30 -4.43 12.65
CA GLY A 61 8.55 -5.81 13.07
C GLY A 61 7.75 -6.85 12.27
N VAL A 62 6.62 -6.43 11.68
CA VAL A 62 5.72 -7.30 10.88
C VAL A 62 6.13 -7.29 9.40
N MET A 63 6.74 -6.20 8.97
CA MET A 63 7.24 -5.98 7.62
C MET A 63 8.73 -6.25 7.60
N GLU A 64 9.12 -7.51 7.39
CA GLU A 64 10.49 -7.83 6.99
C GLU A 64 10.70 -7.29 5.57
N ILE A 65 11.10 -6.02 5.47
CA ILE A 65 11.44 -5.31 4.22
C ILE A 65 12.84 -5.71 3.76
#